data_AF-A0A9D6RYR6-F1
#
_entry.id   AF-A0A9D6RYR6-F1
#
_cell.length_a   1.000
_cell.length_b   1.000
_cell.length_c   1.000
_cell.angle_alpha   90.00
_cell.angle_beta   90.00
_cell.angle_gamma   90.00
#
_symmetry.space_group_name_H-M   'P 1'
#
loop_
_entity.id
_entity.type
_entity.pdbx_description
1 polymer ?
#
loop_
_entity_poly.entity_id
_entity_poly.type
_entity_poly.pdbx_seq_one_letter_code
_entity_poly.pdbx_strand_id
1 'polypeptide(L)'
;MQDGAKIKVIGLGGAGNNAINRMIEGGLTGVDFIAANTDAQVLSHSHTEVRIQMGDRLTRGLGAGADPSIGEKSAEEDRDRIKEALEGADMIFITAGMGGGT
;
A
#
# COMPACT_ATOMS: atom_id res chain seq x y z
N MET A 1 -5.24 -25.02 18.36
CA MET A 1 -5.40 -23.55 18.33
C MET A 1 -6.24 -23.24 17.12
N GLN A 2 -7.34 -22.49 17.24
CA GLN A 2 -7.99 -21.96 16.03
C GLN A 2 -7.05 -20.89 15.50
N ASP A 3 -6.35 -21.16 14.40
CA ASP A 3 -5.68 -20.12 13.65
C ASP A 3 -6.79 -19.18 13.15
N GLY A 4 -6.84 -17.97 13.71
CA GLY A 4 -7.68 -16.91 13.17
C GLY A 4 -7.25 -16.59 11.74
N ALA A 5 -8.18 -16.14 10.90
CA ALA A 5 -7.87 -15.76 9.53
C ALA A 5 -6.76 -14.71 9.49
N LYS A 6 -5.75 -14.91 8.65
CA LYS A 6 -4.66 -13.95 8.42
C LYS A 6 -5.16 -12.83 7.52
N ILE A 7 -5.45 -11.68 8.13
CA ILE A 7 -5.99 -10.51 7.44
C ILE A 7 -4.86 -9.53 7.14
N LYS A 8 -4.77 -9.08 5.90
CA LYS A 8 -3.87 -7.99 5.49
C LYS A 8 -4.65 -6.81 4.94
N VAL A 9 -4.22 -5.59 5.27
CA VAL A 9 -4.81 -4.35 4.77
C VAL A 9 -3.74 -3.59 4.01
N ILE A 10 -3.92 -3.40 2.71
CA ILE A 10 -3.03 -2.60 1.87
C ILE A 10 -3.65 -1.24 1.54
N GLY A 11 -2.96 -0.18 1.94
CA GLY A 11 -3.28 1.20 1.57
C GLY A 11 -2.55 1.60 0.31
N LEU A 12 -3.30 2.03 -0.72
CA LEU A 12 -2.77 2.49 -2.00
C LEU A 12 -2.87 4.01 -2.12
N GLY A 13 -1.77 4.63 -2.56
CA GLY A 13 -1.71 6.06 -2.80
C GLY A 13 -1.85 6.90 -1.52
N GLY A 14 -1.98 8.21 -1.67
CA GLY A 14 -2.00 9.13 -0.52
C GLY A 14 -3.18 8.91 0.43
N ALA A 15 -4.39 8.78 -0.13
CA ALA A 15 -5.59 8.57 0.66
C ALA A 15 -5.62 7.18 1.33
N GLY A 16 -5.18 6.12 0.62
CA GLY A 16 -5.08 4.79 1.19
C GLY A 16 -4.06 4.72 2.33
N ASN A 17 -2.88 5.32 2.14
CA ASN A 17 -1.85 5.43 3.19
C ASN A 17 -2.36 6.20 4.42
N ASN A 18 -3.11 7.30 4.22
CA ASN A 18 -3.71 8.03 5.32
C ASN A 18 -4.79 7.20 6.05
N ALA A 19 -5.58 6.42 5.31
CA ALA A 19 -6.60 5.55 5.89
C ALA A 19 -5.99 4.47 6.79
N ILE A 20 -4.93 3.79 6.35
CA ILE A 20 -4.25 2.78 7.19
C ILE A 20 -3.55 3.42 8.40
N ASN A 21 -2.97 4.62 8.26
CA ASN A 21 -2.39 5.34 9.41
C ASN A 21 -3.45 5.59 10.48
N ARG A 22 -4.66 6.02 10.10
CA ARG A 22 -5.79 6.19 11.03
C ARG A 22 -6.24 4.89 11.67
N MET A 23 -6.21 3.77 10.94
CA MET A 23 -6.52 2.45 11.50
C MET A 23 -5.49 2.05 12.56
N ILE A 24 -4.21 2.30 12.30
CA ILE A 24 -3.10 2.04 13.24
C ILE A 24 -3.24 2.92 14.48
N GLU A 25 -3.42 4.23 14.30
CA GLU A 25 -3.62 5.19 15.40
C GLU A 25 -4.88 4.88 16.22
N GLY A 26 -5.92 4.39 15.56
CA GLY A 26 -7.16 3.93 16.19
C GLY A 26 -7.03 2.62 16.96
N GLY A 27 -5.86 1.96 16.93
CA GLY A 27 -5.59 0.74 17.66
C GLY A 27 -6.23 -0.52 17.06
N LEU A 28 -6.47 -0.53 15.74
CA LEU A 28 -6.94 -1.74 15.06
C LEU A 28 -5.84 -2.82 15.12
N THR A 29 -6.17 -3.97 15.71
CA THR A 29 -5.26 -5.11 15.89
C THR A 29 -5.75 -6.34 15.12
N GLY A 30 -4.89 -7.35 14.98
CA GLY A 30 -5.22 -8.59 14.28
C GLY A 30 -5.18 -8.49 12.75
N VAL A 31 -4.56 -7.44 12.22
CA VAL A 31 -4.35 -7.23 10.78
C VAL A 31 -2.92 -6.78 10.52
N ASP A 32 -2.34 -7.23 9.41
CA ASP A 32 -1.05 -6.71 8.93
C ASP A 32 -1.29 -5.54 7.99
N PHE A 33 -0.72 -4.38 8.30
CA PHE A 33 -0.85 -3.18 7.47
C PHE A 33 0.29 -3.08 6.46
N ILE A 34 -0.04 -2.74 5.22
CA ILE A 34 0.92 -2.52 4.12
C ILE A 34 0.63 -1.16 3.51
N ALA A 35 1.65 -0.31 3.38
CA ALA A 35 1.55 0.96 2.66
C ALA A 35 2.20 0.81 1.28
N ALA A 36 1.50 1.18 0.21
CA ALA A 36 2.04 1.13 -1.14
C ALA A 36 1.78 2.45 -1.88
N ASN A 37 2.84 3.05 -2.42
CA ASN A 37 2.76 4.33 -3.11
C ASN A 37 3.87 4.50 -4.14
N THR A 38 3.65 5.33 -5.15
CA THR A 38 4.70 5.78 -6.08
C THR A 38 5.50 6.95 -5.53
N ASP A 39 4.96 7.68 -4.56
CA ASP A 39 5.61 8.82 -3.91
C ASP A 39 6.34 8.38 -2.63
N ALA A 40 7.68 8.49 -2.64
CA ALA A 40 8.54 8.11 -1.53
C ALA A 40 8.37 9.03 -0.31
N GLN A 41 8.05 10.30 -0.53
CA GLN A 41 7.78 11.25 0.56
C GLN A 41 6.46 10.89 1.26
N VAL A 42 5.43 10.46 0.53
CA VAL A 42 4.20 10.00 1.16
C VAL A 42 4.42 8.72 1.96
N LEU A 43 5.25 7.79 1.46
CA LEU A 43 5.58 6.55 2.18
C LEU A 43 6.41 6.78 3.44
N SER A 44 7.27 7.81 3.49
CA SER A 44 8.08 8.08 4.68
C SER A 44 7.24 8.41 5.92
N HIS A 45 6.05 8.97 5.71
CA HIS A 45 5.05 9.28 6.75
C HIS A 45 4.15 8.10 7.15
N SER A 46 4.36 6.91 6.57
CA SER A 46 3.58 5.72 6.93
C SER A 46 3.86 5.27 8.37
N HIS A 47 2.83 4.81 9.08
CA HIS A 47 2.95 4.26 10.43
C HIS A 47 3.14 2.74 10.44
N THR A 48 3.04 2.07 9.29
CA THR A 48 3.40 0.65 9.16
C THR A 48 4.88 0.47 8.83
N GLU A 49 5.43 -0.68 9.22
CA GLU A 49 6.78 -1.13 8.85
C GLU A 49 6.84 -1.63 7.40
N VAL A 50 5.76 -2.22 6.88
CA VAL A 50 5.74 -2.77 5.52
C VAL A 50 5.37 -1.67 4.52
N ARG A 51 6.37 -1.19 3.78
CA ARG A 51 6.26 -0.09 2.82
C ARG A 51 6.76 -0.51 1.45
N ILE A 52 5.93 -0.34 0.43
CA ILE A 52 6.24 -0.69 -0.96
C ILE A 52 6.24 0.60 -1.78
N GLN A 53 7.43 1.07 -2.12
CA GLN A 53 7.56 2.08 -3.15
C GLN A 53 7.41 1.41 -4.52
N MET A 54 6.39 1.82 -5.26
CA MET A 54 6.04 1.31 -6.59
C MET A 54 6.64 2.19 -7.69
N GLY A 55 7.11 1.57 -8.77
CA GLY A 55 7.61 2.25 -9.96
C GLY A 55 8.80 3.14 -9.66
N ASP A 56 9.77 2.70 -8.85
CA ASP A 56 10.96 3.51 -8.53
C ASP A 56 11.72 3.90 -9.80
N ARG A 57 11.84 3.01 -10.79
CA ARG A 57 12.49 3.34 -12.07
C ARG A 57 11.66 4.29 -12.92
N LEU A 58 10.33 4.15 -12.89
CA LEU A 58 9.41 4.95 -13.69
C LEU A 58 9.23 6.37 -13.14
N THR A 59 9.12 6.51 -11.82
CA THR A 59 8.73 7.75 -11.14
C THR A 59 9.87 8.41 -10.37
N ARG A 60 10.96 7.67 -10.08
CA ARG A 60 12.07 8.10 -9.21
C ARG A 60 11.60 8.52 -7.82
N GLY A 61 10.50 7.92 -7.36
CA GLY A 61 9.88 8.23 -6.06
C GLY A 61 9.14 9.56 -6.01
N LEU A 62 8.89 10.21 -7.16
CA LEU A 62 8.20 11.51 -7.24
C LEU A 62 6.67 11.39 -7.40
N GLY A 63 6.14 10.17 -7.47
CA GLY A 63 4.72 9.91 -7.63
C GLY A 63 4.23 9.80 -9.07
N ALA A 64 2.97 9.40 -9.23
CA ALA A 64 2.30 9.18 -10.52
C ALA A 64 1.74 10.46 -11.18
N GLY A 65 1.87 11.64 -10.55
CA GLY A 65 1.45 12.91 -11.15
C GLY A 65 -0.04 13.00 -11.49
N ALA A 66 -0.90 12.30 -10.76
CA ALA A 66 -2.34 12.15 -11.03
C ALA A 66 -2.69 11.44 -12.35
N ASP A 67 -1.73 10.75 -12.98
CA ASP A 67 -1.96 9.90 -14.15
C ASP A 67 -2.13 8.43 -13.72
N PRO A 68 -3.33 7.84 -13.85
CA PRO A 68 -3.58 6.43 -13.49
C PRO A 68 -2.71 5.44 -14.26
N SER A 69 -2.33 5.76 -15.50
CA SER A 69 -1.52 4.88 -16.33
C SER A 69 -0.08 4.75 -15.80
N ILE A 70 0.41 5.78 -15.10
CA ILE A 70 1.71 5.73 -14.42
C ILE A 70 1.59 4.86 -13.17
N GLY A 71 0.50 4.99 -12.39
CA GLY A 71 0.26 4.14 -11.23
C GLY A 71 0.14 2.67 -11.59
N GLU A 72 -0.63 2.34 -12.64
CA GLU A 72 -0.78 0.98 -13.16
C GLU A 72 0.57 0.36 -13.53
N LYS A 73 1.37 1.03 -14.36
CA LYS A 73 2.70 0.56 -14.75
C LYS A 73 3.66 0.45 -13.57
N SER A 74 3.55 1.35 -12.59
CA SER A 74 4.34 1.32 -11.36
C SER A 74 4.00 0.10 -10.51
N ALA A 75 2.72 -0.26 -10.41
CA ALA A 75 2.29 -1.47 -9.71
C ALA A 75 2.70 -2.75 -10.45
N GLU A 76 2.68 -2.75 -11.80
CA GLU A 76 3.20 -3.85 -12.60
C GLU A 76 4.72 -4.04 -12.42
N GLU A 77 5.46 -2.94 -12.35
CA GLU A 77 6.92 -2.95 -12.14
C GLU A 77 7.30 -3.68 -10.84
N ASP A 78 6.53 -3.47 -9.78
CA ASP A 78 6.77 -4.01 -8.43
C ASP A 78 5.82 -5.16 -8.06
N ARG A 79 5.22 -5.82 -9.07
CA ARG A 79 4.24 -6.89 -8.87
C ARG A 79 4.73 -7.99 -7.92
N ASP A 80 5.98 -8.42 -8.05
CA ASP A 80 6.53 -9.50 -7.23
C ASP A 80 6.67 -9.08 -5.76
N ARG A 81 7.05 -7.82 -5.49
CA ARG A 81 7.14 -7.27 -4.12
C ARG A 81 5.75 -7.13 -3.49
N ILE A 82 4.77 -6.69 -4.28
CA ILE A 82 3.35 -6.62 -3.84
C ILE A 82 2.86 -8.03 -3.51
N LYS A 83 3.14 -9.01 -4.36
CA LYS A 83 2.75 -10.40 -4.14
C LYS A 83 3.37 -10.94 -2.85
N GLU A 84 4.69 -10.81 -2.67
CA GLU A 84 5.41 -11.25 -1.47
C GLU A 84 4.82 -10.65 -0.19
N ALA A 85 4.52 -9.34 -0.19
CA ALA A 85 3.91 -8.67 0.95
C ALA A 85 2.50 -9.22 1.28
N LEU A 86 1.76 -9.70 0.28
CA LEU A 86 0.41 -10.25 0.43
C LEU A 86 0.39 -11.76 0.70
N GLU A 87 1.53 -12.46 0.56
CA GLU A 87 1.59 -13.92 0.74
C GLU A 87 1.13 -14.35 2.14
N GLY A 88 0.45 -15.50 2.19
CA GLY A 88 -0.09 -16.07 3.42
C GLY A 88 -1.34 -15.40 3.98
N ALA A 89 -1.91 -14.39 3.30
CA ALA A 89 -3.19 -13.81 3.69
C ALA A 89 -4.36 -14.72 3.30
N ASP A 90 -5.30 -14.91 4.22
CA ASP A 90 -6.61 -15.53 3.94
C ASP A 90 -7.59 -14.48 3.40
N MET A 91 -7.41 -13.22 3.80
CA MET A 91 -8.25 -12.09 3.39
C MET A 91 -7.40 -10.83 3.20
N ILE A 92 -7.62 -10.12 2.10
CA ILE A 92 -6.92 -8.87 1.79
C ILE A 92 -7.95 -7.76 1.63
N PHE A 93 -7.78 -6.68 2.40
CA PHE A 93 -8.50 -5.43 2.21
C PHE A 93 -7.64 -4.45 1.45
N ILE A 94 -8.18 -3.90 0.36
CA ILE A 94 -7.53 -2.84 -0.41
C ILE A 94 -8.25 -1.53 -0.09
N THR A 95 -7.51 -0.54 0.39
CA THR A 95 -8.04 0.81 0.63
C THR A 95 -7.33 1.82 -0.24
N ALA A 96 -8.10 2.61 -0.97
CA ALA A 96 -7.60 3.65 -1.87
C ALA A 96 -8.61 4.80 -1.93
N GLY A 97 -8.12 6.01 -2.22
CA GLY A 97 -8.96 7.12 -2.64
C GLY A 97 -8.93 7.23 -4.15
N MET A 98 -10.07 7.03 -4.80
CA MET A 98 -10.18 7.10 -6.26
C MET A 98 -10.02 8.55 -6.77
N GLY A 99 -9.55 8.70 -8.01
CA GLY A 99 -9.37 9.99 -8.69
C GLY A 99 -7.95 10.54 -8.71
N GLY A 100 -7.00 9.87 -8.03
CA GLY A 100 -5.57 10.12 -8.16
C GLY A 100 -4.92 9.34 -9.31
N GLY A 101 -3.59 9.22 -9.27
CA GLY A 101 -2.81 8.47 -10.26
C GLY A 101 -2.20 7.16 -9.74
N THR A 102 -1.71 7.16 -8.50
CA THR A 102 -1.20 5.96 -7.82
C THR A 102 -2.32 4.99 -7.49
#